data_AF-A0A8J2TIT1-F1
#
_entry.id   AF-A0A8J2TIT1-F1
#
_cell.length_a   1.000
_cell.length_b   1.000
_cell.length_c   1.000
_cell.angle_alpha   90.00
_cell.angle_beta   90.00
_cell.angle_gamma   90.00
#
_symmetry.space_group_name_H-M   'P 1'
#
loop_
_entity.id
_entity.type
_entity.pdbx_description
1 polymer ?
#
loop_
_entity_poly.entity_id
_entity_poly.type
_entity_poly.pdbx_seq_one_letter_code
_entity_poly.pdbx_strand_id
1 'polypeptide(L)'
;MVHPDGVESDHCLDFRPDPDSVEENEELWEREGYSWYGDDLIENRPSRYTAEEQLEILNNHPFFTGVCPQCGYKFESSPSPHTSWHCFRCGWSNESVP
;
A
#
# COMPACT_ATOMS: atom_id res chain seq x y z
N MET A 1 17.96 -33.81 -7.44
CA MET A 1 18.47 -34.95 -6.66
C MET A 1 18.71 -34.40 -5.27
N VAL A 2 18.11 -34.99 -4.23
CA VAL A 2 18.27 -34.51 -2.84
C VAL A 2 19.25 -35.45 -2.16
N HIS A 3 20.26 -34.90 -1.48
CA HIS A 3 21.32 -35.66 -0.81
C HIS A 3 21.06 -35.69 0.72
N PRO A 4 20.35 -36.70 1.25
CA PRO A 4 19.90 -36.72 2.64
C PRO A 4 21.04 -36.83 3.67
N ASP A 5 22.19 -37.39 3.28
CA ASP A 5 23.36 -37.54 4.15
C ASP A 5 24.29 -36.31 4.17
N GLY A 6 23.97 -35.25 3.41
CA GLY A 6 24.80 -34.04 3.32
C GLY A 6 26.14 -34.28 2.61
N VAL A 7 27.00 -33.26 2.60
CA VAL A 7 28.35 -33.36 2.01
C VAL A 7 29.39 -33.58 3.10
N GLU A 8 30.34 -34.49 2.89
CA GLU A 8 31.41 -34.78 3.86
C GLU A 8 32.55 -33.74 3.82
N SER A 9 32.63 -32.94 2.75
CA SER A 9 33.56 -31.83 2.59
C SER A 9 32.91 -30.47 2.85
N ASP A 10 33.68 -29.46 3.23
CA ASP A 10 33.20 -28.09 3.47
C ASP A 10 32.63 -27.37 2.23
N HIS A 11 32.65 -27.99 1.04
CA HIS A 11 32.09 -27.44 -0.19
C HIS A 11 31.00 -28.35 -0.76
N CYS A 12 29.78 -27.83 -0.89
CA CYS A 12 28.64 -28.52 -1.48
C CYS A 12 28.43 -28.08 -2.93
N LEU A 13 28.32 -29.05 -3.85
CA LEU A 13 28.13 -28.77 -5.27
C LEU A 13 26.75 -28.20 -5.60
N ASP A 14 25.76 -28.42 -4.75
CA ASP A 14 24.39 -27.90 -4.91
C ASP A 14 24.25 -26.43 -4.47
N PHE A 15 25.20 -25.91 -3.70
CA PHE A 15 25.21 -24.52 -3.20
C PHE A 15 26.31 -23.68 -3.86
N ARG A 16 26.73 -24.04 -5.08
CA ARG A 16 27.69 -23.23 -5.82
C ARG A 16 27.01 -21.92 -6.24
N PRO A 17 27.66 -20.76 -6.06
CA PRO A 17 27.15 -19.51 -6.61
C PRO A 17 27.11 -19.64 -8.14
N ASP A 18 25.97 -19.27 -8.73
CA ASP A 18 25.82 -19.26 -10.17
C ASP A 18 26.72 -18.15 -10.75
N PRO A 19 27.60 -18.45 -11.72
CA PRO A 19 28.56 -17.47 -12.23
C PRO A 19 27.91 -16.33 -13.02
N ASP A 20 26.65 -16.50 -13.45
CA ASP A 20 25.87 -15.53 -14.22
C ASP A 20 24.66 -14.99 -13.43
N SER A 21 24.53 -15.32 -12.14
CA SER A 21 23.54 -14.64 -11.29
C SER A 21 23.99 -13.20 -11.09
N VAL A 22 23.44 -12.29 -11.88
CA VAL A 22 23.08 -10.98 -11.35
C VAL A 22 22.28 -11.24 -10.07
N GLU A 23 22.67 -10.65 -8.94
CA GLU A 23 21.87 -10.64 -7.70
C GLU A 23 20.58 -9.81 -7.96
N GLU A 24 19.71 -10.28 -8.86
CA GLU A 24 18.43 -9.67 -9.25
C GLU A 24 17.30 -10.69 -9.12
N ASN A 25 17.36 -11.55 -8.10
CA ASN A 25 16.16 -12.17 -7.54
C ASN A 25 16.43 -12.74 -6.15
N GLU A 26 17.10 -11.98 -5.28
CA GLU A 26 16.76 -12.15 -3.87
C GLU A 26 15.26 -11.86 -3.81
N GLU A 27 14.43 -12.90 -3.66
CA GLU A 27 13.07 -12.73 -3.18
C GLU A 27 13.22 -11.91 -1.90
N LEU A 28 13.06 -10.59 -2.02
CA LEU A 28 13.17 -9.67 -0.91
C LEU A 28 12.00 -10.00 -0.01
N TRP A 29 12.19 -10.98 0.86
CA TRP A 29 11.23 -11.41 1.86
C TRP A 29 10.88 -10.17 2.66
N GLU A 30 9.72 -9.58 2.35
CA GLU A 30 9.22 -8.44 3.10
C GLU A 30 8.93 -8.95 4.52
N ARG A 31 9.52 -8.29 5.52
CA ARG A 31 9.22 -8.59 6.91
C ARG A 31 7.72 -8.39 7.10
N GLU A 32 7.03 -9.38 7.68
CA GLU A 32 5.58 -9.25 7.96
C GLU A 32 5.29 -7.91 8.64
N GLY A 33 4.41 -7.10 8.03
CA GLY A 33 4.06 -5.77 8.52
C GLY A 33 4.94 -4.62 8.01
N TYR A 34 5.76 -4.83 7.00
CA TYR A 34 6.50 -3.77 6.31
C TYR A 34 6.29 -3.86 4.80
N SER A 35 6.33 -2.73 4.11
CA SER A 35 6.25 -2.67 2.64
C SER A 35 7.24 -1.64 2.09
N TRP A 36 7.83 -1.95 0.94
CA TRP A 36 8.79 -1.07 0.26
C TRP A 36 8.06 0.02 -0.55
N TYR A 37 8.50 1.26 -0.39
CA TYR A 37 8.04 2.40 -1.19
C TYR A 37 9.27 3.10 -1.79
N GLY A 38 9.62 2.74 -3.04
CA GLY A 38 10.89 3.14 -3.64
C GLY A 38 12.06 2.43 -2.95
N ASP A 39 13.05 3.18 -2.49
CA ASP A 39 14.21 2.69 -1.75
C ASP A 39 14.00 2.64 -0.22
N ASP A 40 12.81 2.99 0.28
CA ASP A 40 12.50 3.05 1.71
C ASP A 40 11.59 1.89 2.16
N LEU A 41 11.96 1.21 3.25
CA LEU A 41 11.13 0.21 3.92
C LEU A 41 10.24 0.90 4.98
N ILE A 42 8.92 0.86 4.78
CA ILE A 42 7.95 1.55 5.64
C ILE A 42 7.14 0.52 6.44
N GLU A 43 6.97 0.77 7.74
CA GLU A 43 6.07 -0.01 8.59
C GLU A 43 4.63 0.15 8.11
N ASN A 44 3.94 -0.97 7.90
CA ASN A 44 2.53 -0.98 7.53
C ASN A 44 1.71 -0.48 8.71
N ARG A 45 1.32 0.79 8.64
CA ARG A 45 0.41 1.37 9.61
C ARG A 45 -0.95 0.67 9.44
N PRO A 46 -1.49 0.02 10.49
CA PRO A 46 -2.79 -0.62 10.38
C PRO A 46 -3.84 0.44 10.05
N SER A 47 -4.38 0.36 8.84
CA SER A 47 -5.58 1.10 8.47
C SER A 47 -6.78 0.44 9.15
N ARG A 48 -7.68 1.25 9.68
CA ARG A 48 -8.99 0.76 10.14
C ARG A 48 -9.91 0.34 8.99
N TYR A 49 -9.55 0.72 7.78
CA TYR A 49 -10.28 0.43 6.55
C TYR A 49 -9.62 -0.72 5.79
N THR A 50 -10.43 -1.55 5.17
CA THR A 50 -9.98 -2.52 4.16
C THR A 50 -9.40 -1.80 2.95
N ALA A 51 -8.63 -2.51 2.12
CA ALA A 51 -8.09 -1.95 0.88
C ALA A 51 -9.20 -1.41 -0.06
N GLU A 52 -10.35 -2.08 -0.07
CA GLU A 52 -11.53 -1.73 -0.86
C GLU A 52 -12.10 -0.39 -0.39
N GLU A 53 -12.31 -0.25 0.91
CA GLU A 53 -12.82 0.98 1.54
C GLU A 53 -11.84 2.15 1.35
N GLN A 54 -10.54 1.90 1.45
CA GLN A 54 -9.53 2.92 1.14
C GLN A 54 -9.63 3.39 -0.31
N LEU A 55 -9.81 2.46 -1.24
CA LEU A 55 -9.97 2.78 -2.66
C LEU A 55 -11.26 3.57 -2.90
N GLU A 56 -12.36 3.23 -2.23
CA GLU A 56 -13.60 4.02 -2.27
C GLU A 56 -13.40 5.45 -1.76
N ILE A 57 -12.66 5.63 -0.66
CA ILE A 57 -12.33 6.95 -0.13
C ILE A 57 -11.53 7.76 -1.16
N LEU A 58 -10.50 7.16 -1.77
CA LEU A 58 -9.68 7.83 -2.79
C LEU A 58 -10.50 8.24 -4.02
N ASN A 59 -11.45 7.41 -4.43
CA ASN A 59 -12.23 7.62 -5.65
C ASN A 59 -13.46 8.52 -5.46
N ASN A 60 -13.99 8.65 -4.24
CA ASN A 60 -15.26 9.35 -4.01
C ASN A 60 -15.14 10.55 -3.06
N HIS A 61 -14.12 10.62 -2.21
CA HIS A 61 -14.08 11.70 -1.22
C HIS A 61 -13.63 13.03 -1.85
N PRO A 62 -14.36 14.15 -1.60
CA PRO A 62 -14.05 15.46 -2.19
C PRO A 62 -12.64 15.98 -1.94
N PHE A 63 -11.98 15.53 -0.86
CA PHE A 63 -10.59 15.85 -0.57
C PHE A 63 -9.63 15.40 -1.69
N PHE A 64 -9.90 14.25 -2.30
CA PHE A 64 -9.06 13.70 -3.38
C PHE A 64 -9.58 14.08 -4.76
N THR A 65 -10.91 14.09 -4.93
CA THR A 65 -11.54 14.26 -6.24
C THR A 65 -11.93 15.70 -6.56
N GLY A 66 -12.04 16.56 -5.54
CA GLY A 66 -12.58 17.92 -5.68
C GLY A 66 -14.08 17.97 -6.02
N VAL A 67 -14.79 16.83 -5.98
CA VAL A 67 -16.21 16.75 -6.35
C VAL A 67 -17.06 16.09 -5.27
N CYS A 68 -18.31 16.53 -5.16
CA CYS A 68 -19.28 15.90 -4.28
C CYS A 68 -19.67 14.51 -4.83
N PRO A 69 -19.56 13.43 -4.04
CA PRO A 69 -19.87 12.08 -4.50
C PRO A 69 -21.35 11.87 -4.82
N GLN A 70 -22.25 12.65 -4.21
CA GLN A 70 -23.70 12.47 -4.38
C GLN A 70 -24.28 13.25 -5.56
N CYS A 71 -23.78 14.45 -5.86
CA CYS A 71 -24.36 15.32 -6.90
C CYS A 71 -23.37 15.80 -7.95
N GLY A 72 -22.09 15.43 -7.85
CA GLY A 72 -21.05 15.83 -8.80
C GLY A 72 -20.67 17.32 -8.77
N TYR A 73 -21.09 18.06 -7.74
CA TYR A 73 -20.71 19.47 -7.59
C TYR A 73 -19.20 19.60 -7.40
N LYS A 74 -18.55 20.45 -8.20
CA LYS A 74 -17.12 20.75 -8.10
C LYS A 74 -16.90 21.81 -7.00
N PHE A 75 -16.07 21.49 -6.02
CA PHE A 75 -15.66 22.44 -4.99
C PHE A 75 -14.59 23.37 -5.58
N GLU A 76 -14.79 24.68 -5.47
CA GLU A 76 -13.83 25.69 -5.98
C GLU A 76 -12.59 25.82 -5.08
N SER A 77 -12.74 25.49 -3.80
CA SER A 77 -11.68 25.53 -2.80
C SER A 77 -11.80 24.34 -1.86
N SER A 78 -10.67 23.73 -1.50
CA SER A 78 -10.62 22.78 -0.40
C SER A 78 -10.76 23.51 0.93
N PRO A 79 -11.67 23.09 1.82
CA PRO A 79 -11.69 23.58 3.18
C PRO A 79 -10.42 23.16 3.91
N SER A 80 -10.10 23.87 5.00
CA SER A 80 -8.98 23.53 5.88
C SER A 80 -9.02 22.06 6.31
N PRO A 81 -7.88 21.40 6.54
CA PRO A 81 -7.81 19.95 6.85
C PRO A 81 -8.56 19.51 8.12
N HIS A 82 -9.05 20.46 8.93
CA HIS A 82 -9.82 20.22 10.15
C HIS A 82 -11.31 20.61 10.04
N THR A 83 -11.77 21.00 8.86
CA THR A 83 -13.15 21.41 8.63
C THR A 83 -13.92 20.29 7.94
N SER A 84 -15.12 19.99 8.42
CA SER A 84 -16.00 19.01 7.80
C SER A 84 -16.33 19.43 6.37
N TRP A 85 -16.38 18.46 5.46
CA TRP A 85 -16.81 18.72 4.09
C TRP A 85 -18.33 18.75 4.06
N HIS A 86 -18.91 19.83 3.50
CA HIS A 86 -20.35 19.96 3.32
C HIS A 86 -20.66 20.46 1.90
N CYS A 87 -21.60 19.81 1.23
CA CYS A 87 -22.06 20.19 -0.09
C CYS A 87 -23.33 21.05 -0.01
N PHE A 88 -23.23 22.33 -0.35
CA PHE A 88 -24.37 23.26 -0.38
C PHE A 88 -25.46 22.90 -1.41
N ARG A 89 -25.16 22.05 -2.39
CA ARG A 89 -26.11 21.68 -3.45
C ARG A 89 -27.04 20.54 -3.05
N CYS A 90 -26.53 19.50 -2.39
CA CYS A 90 -27.30 18.30 -2.06
C CYS A 90 -27.33 17.95 -0.58
N GLY A 91 -26.66 18.73 0.27
CA GLY A 91 -26.62 18.54 1.72
C GLY A 91 -25.69 17.42 2.20
N TRP A 92 -24.92 16.78 1.32
CA TRP A 92 -23.96 15.74 1.69
C TRP A 92 -22.91 16.31 2.66
N SER A 93 -22.56 15.56 3.72
CA SER A 93 -21.45 15.88 4.61
C SER A 93 -20.61 14.65 4.93
N ASN A 94 -19.33 14.86 5.28
CA ASN A 94 -18.43 13.76 5.68
C ASN A 94 -18.48 13.43 7.19
N GLU A 95 -19.44 13.99 7.95
CA GLU A 95 -19.55 13.80 9.41
C GLU A 95 -19.97 12.38 9.84
N SER A 96 -19.96 11.43 8.91
CA SER A 96 -20.16 10.01 9.16
C SER A 96 -18.87 9.26 8.81
N VAL A 97 -17.91 9.34 9.73
CA VAL A 97 -16.82 8.36 9.79
C VAL A 97 -16.70 7.94 11.26
N PRO A 98 -17.01 6.68 11.61
CA PRO A 98 -16.81 6.17 12.97
C PRO A 98 -15.33 6.21 13.41
#